data_AF-A0AAE4G1J6-F1
#
_entry.id   AF-A0AAE4G1J6-F1
#
_cell.length_a   1.000
_cell.length_b   1.000
_cell.length_c   1.000
_cell.angle_alpha   90.00
_cell.angle_beta   90.00
_cell.angle_gamma   90.00
#
_symmetry.space_group_name_H-M   'P 1'
#
loop_
_entity.id
_entity.type
_entity.pdbx_description
1 polymer ?
#
loop_
_entity_poly.entity_id
_entity_poly.type
_entity_poly.pdbx_seq_one_letter_code
_entity_poly.pdbx_strand_id
1 'polypeptide(L)'
;MLGQFKDEDIYELYTTRELTIEGVRAALPDLTVEGNDGDGTHLRIRDGHLLVLELEETSLDVQLDFVDYVKEVSGYPNLPYCYRLTWPKSWFRGGSATKRALASAQTLARWNDGVVALFFERVVRPQGAPPALDFNPDVYEKEWERLDADVQVVEMRAYVRESVCPDPVKAWMRAIWRVAPHWSPTEYTGQARMLPLSETTIEAADDRRYVDDVGVFLTGPAPISTATFFGLKEDPHGMYMVEWVAELAPLSPGDLDLLHELLLEACDELGADLAWAQVLDGWQYSYDGDVMPGYFRAEQPQSLAADGVILSGLPSIPVPWCYLGPDYTRLLSAFLFRTPPQWEQRPTARGTALRLSRVPVKGEALGPTWFPAEYCVSVHRSRKGEETVTGAAVVPTWT
;
A
#
# COMPACT_ATOMS: atom_id res chain seq x y z
N MET A 1 -16.37 14.73 -11.37
CA MET A 1 -16.07 15.88 -12.24
C MET A 1 -14.71 15.63 -12.85
N LEU A 2 -14.67 15.04 -14.05
CA LEU A 2 -13.43 14.83 -14.82
C LEU A 2 -13.62 15.55 -16.14
N GLY A 3 -13.26 16.83 -16.15
CA GLY A 3 -13.30 17.69 -17.31
C GLY A 3 -12.02 18.51 -17.34
N GLN A 4 -11.29 18.41 -18.45
CA GLN A 4 -10.15 19.24 -18.85
C GLN A 4 -8.78 18.92 -18.22
N PHE A 5 -8.16 17.82 -18.65
CA PHE A 5 -6.69 17.70 -18.75
C PHE A 5 -6.25 17.68 -20.23
N LYS A 6 -6.84 18.52 -21.08
CA LYS A 6 -6.36 18.75 -22.44
C LYS A 6 -5.62 20.09 -22.45
N ASP A 7 -4.35 20.06 -22.86
CA ASP A 7 -3.43 21.19 -23.11
C ASP A 7 -2.43 21.60 -22.01
N GLU A 8 -1.87 20.66 -21.26
CA GLU A 8 -0.55 20.90 -20.65
C GLU A 8 0.45 19.80 -21.03
N ASP A 9 1.51 20.18 -21.76
CA ASP A 9 2.69 19.37 -21.95
C ASP A 9 3.24 18.94 -20.57
N ILE A 10 3.11 17.65 -20.24
CA ILE A 10 3.73 17.05 -19.05
C ILE A 10 5.12 16.59 -19.44
N TYR A 11 6.13 17.29 -18.91
CA TYR A 11 7.51 16.89 -19.07
C TYR A 11 8.01 16.19 -17.82
N GLU A 12 8.74 15.11 -18.03
CA GLU A 12 9.29 14.26 -16.98
C GLU A 12 10.77 14.03 -17.23
N LEU A 13 11.54 13.95 -16.16
CA LEU A 13 12.96 13.59 -16.17
C LEU A 13 13.12 12.24 -15.47
N TYR A 14 13.61 11.27 -16.23
CA TYR A 14 13.92 9.93 -15.76
C TYR A 14 15.43 9.79 -15.56
N THR A 15 15.87 9.24 -14.43
CA THR A 15 17.30 9.15 -14.12
C THR A 15 17.69 7.84 -13.45
N THR A 16 18.97 7.49 -13.52
CA THR A 16 19.53 6.25 -12.95
C THR A 16 19.89 6.35 -11.47
N ARG A 17 20.07 7.57 -10.96
CA ARG A 17 20.41 7.87 -9.57
C ARG A 17 19.54 9.01 -9.07
N GLU A 18 19.35 9.12 -7.77
CA GLU A 18 18.63 10.22 -7.17
C GLU A 18 19.27 11.58 -7.46
N LEU A 19 18.45 12.60 -7.73
CA LEU A 19 18.89 13.99 -7.85
C LEU A 19 19.06 14.64 -6.48
N THR A 20 20.31 14.73 -6.02
CA THR A 20 20.65 15.46 -4.80
C THR A 20 20.85 16.95 -5.08
N ILE A 21 20.65 17.80 -4.06
CA ILE A 21 20.90 19.24 -4.14
C ILE A 21 22.35 19.50 -4.58
N GLU A 22 23.31 18.78 -4.02
CA GLU A 22 24.73 18.89 -4.38
C GLU A 22 24.98 18.47 -5.83
N GLY A 23 24.35 17.36 -6.27
CA GLY A 23 24.45 16.89 -7.64
C GLY A 23 23.90 17.88 -8.65
N VAL A 24 22.72 18.45 -8.38
CA VAL A 24 22.11 19.49 -9.23
C VAL A 24 22.97 20.75 -9.27
N ARG A 25 23.55 21.19 -8.15
CA ARG A 25 24.50 22.32 -8.10
C ARG A 25 25.76 22.05 -8.92
N ALA A 26 26.28 20.82 -8.87
CA ALA A 26 27.45 20.45 -9.66
C ALA A 26 27.14 20.43 -11.17
N ALA A 27 25.96 19.97 -11.56
CA ALA A 27 25.52 19.92 -12.96
C ALA A 27 25.12 21.30 -13.53
N LEU A 28 24.63 22.20 -12.68
CA LEU A 28 24.15 23.54 -13.03
C LEU A 28 24.82 24.62 -12.14
N PRO A 29 26.15 24.83 -12.26
CA PRO A 29 26.92 25.64 -11.31
C PRO A 29 26.55 27.12 -11.30
N ASP A 30 25.97 27.62 -12.40
CA ASP A 30 25.55 29.02 -12.54
C ASP A 30 24.15 29.30 -11.94
N LEU A 31 23.47 28.27 -11.44
CA LEU A 31 22.10 28.36 -10.92
C LEU A 31 22.06 28.08 -9.42
N THR A 32 21.11 28.73 -8.75
CA THR A 32 20.83 28.47 -7.33
C THR A 32 19.84 27.31 -7.22
N VAL A 33 20.11 26.38 -6.31
CA VAL A 33 19.25 25.22 -6.03
C VAL A 33 18.76 25.32 -4.59
N GLU A 34 17.44 25.31 -4.44
CA GLU A 34 16.71 25.33 -3.18
C GLU A 34 15.74 24.15 -3.10
N GLY A 35 15.30 23.78 -1.89
CA GLY A 35 14.35 22.70 -1.67
C GLY A 35 14.92 21.59 -0.80
N ASN A 36 14.39 20.38 -0.97
CA ASN A 36 14.81 19.17 -0.29
C ASN A 36 15.06 18.06 -1.31
N ASP A 37 16.15 17.33 -1.12
CA ASP A 37 16.41 16.05 -1.76
C ASP A 37 16.02 14.90 -0.82
N GLY A 38 16.00 13.67 -1.34
CA GLY A 38 15.50 12.49 -0.65
C GLY A 38 14.26 11.90 -1.34
N ASP A 39 13.61 10.97 -0.68
CA ASP A 39 12.32 10.46 -1.12
C ASP A 39 11.26 11.58 -1.14
N GLY A 40 10.61 11.79 -2.29
CA GLY A 40 9.74 12.94 -2.50
C GLY A 40 10.51 14.23 -2.78
N THR A 41 11.67 14.12 -3.44
CA THR A 41 12.54 15.25 -3.79
C THR A 41 11.73 16.39 -4.42
N HIS A 42 11.90 17.61 -3.89
CA HIS A 42 11.29 18.82 -4.41
C HIS A 42 12.34 19.92 -4.53
N LEU A 43 12.78 20.21 -5.75
CA LEU A 43 13.87 21.16 -6.01
C LEU A 43 13.40 22.32 -6.88
N ARG A 44 13.80 23.53 -6.48
CA ARG A 44 13.62 24.76 -7.25
C ARG A 44 14.95 25.28 -7.72
N ILE A 45 15.11 25.39 -9.03
CA ILE A 45 16.30 25.88 -9.71
C ILE A 45 16.06 27.32 -10.17
N ARG A 46 16.92 28.24 -9.76
CA ARG A 46 16.77 29.68 -10.01
C ARG A 46 17.99 30.32 -10.65
N ASP A 47 17.73 31.33 -11.45
CA ASP A 47 18.73 32.29 -11.93
C ASP A 47 18.45 33.65 -11.26
N GLY A 48 19.21 33.95 -10.21
CA GLY A 48 18.87 35.02 -9.28
C GLY A 48 17.49 34.81 -8.68
N HIS A 49 16.57 35.75 -8.90
CA HIS A 49 15.19 35.66 -8.40
C HIS A 49 14.22 34.94 -9.35
N LEU A 50 14.67 34.53 -10.54
CA LEU A 50 13.79 33.94 -11.56
C LEU A 50 13.79 32.42 -11.42
N LEU A 51 12.59 31.82 -11.27
CA LEU A 51 12.41 30.38 -11.37
C LEU A 51 12.70 29.92 -12.81
N VAL A 52 13.65 29.00 -12.94
CA VAL A 52 14.04 28.39 -14.21
C VAL A 52 13.35 27.05 -14.40
N LEU A 53 13.41 26.19 -13.38
CA LEU A 53 12.87 24.84 -13.39
C LEU A 53 12.53 24.42 -11.96
N GLU A 54 11.39 23.78 -11.78
CA GLU A 54 10.98 23.11 -10.56
C GLU A 54 10.83 21.62 -10.86
N LEU A 55 11.38 20.80 -9.98
CA LEU A 55 11.45 19.34 -10.06
C LEU A 55 10.68 18.79 -8.87
N GLU A 56 9.71 17.93 -9.12
CA GLU A 56 8.98 17.21 -8.09
C GLU A 56 9.06 15.72 -8.41
N GLU A 57 9.59 14.93 -7.50
CA GLU A 57 9.63 13.49 -7.65
C GLU A 57 8.21 12.92 -7.69
N THR A 58 7.96 12.04 -8.66
CA THR A 58 6.66 11.40 -8.85
C THR A 58 6.82 9.90 -8.87
N SER A 59 5.81 9.20 -8.34
CA SER A 59 5.80 7.74 -8.34
C SER A 59 5.69 7.16 -9.75
N LEU A 60 6.44 6.09 -9.98
CA LEU A 60 6.50 5.35 -11.25
C LEU A 60 5.29 4.43 -11.45
N ASP A 61 4.62 4.05 -10.35
CA ASP A 61 3.46 3.17 -10.34
C ASP A 61 2.28 3.71 -11.15
N VAL A 62 2.15 5.03 -11.30
CA VAL A 62 1.08 5.65 -12.10
C VAL A 62 1.30 5.51 -13.61
N GLN A 63 2.48 5.06 -14.08
CA GLN A 63 2.87 5.17 -15.50
C GLN A 63 3.78 4.03 -16.02
N LEU A 64 3.69 2.82 -15.48
CA LEU A 64 4.62 1.71 -15.76
C LEU A 64 4.84 1.39 -17.27
N ASP A 65 3.79 1.40 -18.09
CA ASP A 65 3.91 1.18 -19.55
C ASP A 65 4.70 2.29 -20.26
N PHE A 66 4.51 3.55 -19.82
CA PHE A 66 5.27 4.66 -20.39
C PHE A 66 6.73 4.61 -19.95
N VAL A 67 6.98 4.22 -18.70
CA VAL A 67 8.33 3.98 -18.19
C VAL A 67 9.01 2.89 -19.02
N ASP A 68 8.33 1.79 -19.34
CA ASP A 68 8.86 0.72 -20.17
C ASP A 68 9.12 1.18 -21.61
N TYR A 69 8.22 1.98 -22.20
CA TYR A 69 8.47 2.65 -23.47
C TYR A 69 9.71 3.54 -23.42
N VAL A 70 9.86 4.34 -22.35
CA VAL A 70 11.03 5.21 -22.16
C VAL A 70 12.30 4.36 -22.03
N LYS A 71 12.30 3.25 -21.28
CA LYS A 71 13.44 2.32 -21.17
C LYS A 71 13.80 1.72 -22.53
N GLU A 72 12.81 1.23 -23.28
CA GLU A 72 13.00 0.61 -24.60
C GLU A 72 13.62 1.59 -25.60
N VAL A 73 13.00 2.78 -25.72
CA VAL A 73 13.42 3.78 -26.71
C VAL A 73 14.74 4.44 -26.34
N SER A 74 15.01 4.63 -25.06
CA SER A 74 16.23 5.29 -24.60
C SER A 74 17.44 4.34 -24.49
N GLY A 75 17.20 3.03 -24.48
CA GLY A 75 18.23 2.02 -24.20
C GLY A 75 18.75 2.05 -22.77
N TYR A 76 18.11 2.77 -21.85
CA TYR A 76 18.42 2.74 -20.42
C TYR A 76 17.44 1.79 -19.71
N PRO A 77 17.85 0.54 -19.40
CA PRO A 77 16.93 -0.45 -18.83
C PRO A 77 16.56 -0.17 -17.36
N ASN A 78 17.29 0.72 -16.68
CA ASN A 78 17.12 1.00 -15.26
C ASN A 78 16.96 2.50 -15.03
N LEU A 79 15.71 2.96 -14.89
CA LEU A 79 15.34 4.35 -14.63
C LEU A 79 14.42 4.42 -13.38
N PRO A 80 14.97 4.23 -12.17
CA PRO A 80 14.18 4.10 -10.95
C PRO A 80 13.69 5.44 -10.36
N TYR A 81 14.06 6.58 -10.95
CA TYR A 81 13.64 7.90 -10.47
C TYR A 81 12.95 8.70 -11.58
N CYS A 82 11.79 9.28 -11.27
CA CYS A 82 11.04 10.17 -12.16
C CYS A 82 10.74 11.51 -11.48
N TYR A 83 10.96 12.59 -12.22
CA TYR A 83 10.69 13.95 -11.76
C TYR A 83 9.78 14.68 -12.73
N ARG A 84 8.62 15.13 -12.27
CA ARG A 84 7.77 16.06 -13.00
C ARG A 84 8.44 17.43 -13.08
N LEU A 85 8.47 17.97 -14.29
CA LEU A 85 9.11 19.24 -14.60
C LEU A 85 8.05 20.35 -14.71
N THR A 86 8.22 21.42 -13.94
CA THR A 86 7.37 22.61 -14.02
C THR A 86 8.18 23.90 -14.12
N TRP A 87 7.64 24.91 -14.81
CA TRP A 87 8.28 26.22 -14.94
C TRP A 87 7.25 27.31 -15.29
N PRO A 88 7.59 28.61 -15.15
CA PRO A 88 6.66 29.70 -15.43
C PRO A 88 6.24 29.77 -16.91
N LYS A 89 5.02 29.33 -17.23
CA LYS A 89 4.39 29.47 -18.56
C LYS A 89 3.80 30.88 -18.74
N SER A 90 4.63 31.92 -18.85
CA SER A 90 4.11 33.28 -19.12
C SER A 90 3.84 33.49 -20.63
N TRP A 91 2.71 34.17 -20.94
CA TRP A 91 2.27 34.46 -22.32
C TRP A 91 3.27 35.26 -23.17
N PHE A 92 4.20 36.01 -22.55
CA PHE A 92 5.17 36.85 -23.24
C PHE A 92 6.56 36.21 -23.44
N ARG A 93 6.85 35.09 -22.76
CA ARG A 93 8.19 34.45 -22.78
C ARG A 93 8.17 32.93 -22.96
N GLY A 94 7.00 32.32 -23.22
CA GLY A 94 6.79 30.87 -23.24
C GLY A 94 7.89 30.08 -23.96
N GLY A 95 8.22 30.44 -25.21
CA GLY A 95 9.25 29.73 -25.98
C GLY A 95 10.68 29.86 -25.42
N SER A 96 11.01 30.96 -24.73
CA SER A 96 12.34 31.17 -24.13
C SER A 96 12.48 30.49 -22.76
N ALA A 97 11.41 30.52 -21.95
CA ALA A 97 11.36 29.86 -20.65
C ALA A 97 11.41 28.33 -20.84
N THR A 98 10.59 27.77 -21.74
CA THR A 98 10.62 26.35 -22.08
C THR A 98 11.98 25.90 -22.59
N LYS A 99 12.62 26.65 -23.50
CA LYS A 99 13.99 26.31 -23.97
C LYS A 99 15.00 26.28 -22.82
N ARG A 100 14.93 27.22 -21.89
CA ARG A 100 15.84 27.30 -20.75
C ARG A 100 15.62 26.17 -19.75
N ALA A 101 14.36 25.89 -19.42
CA ALA A 101 13.97 24.79 -18.54
C ALA A 101 14.41 23.44 -19.14
N LEU A 102 14.08 23.19 -20.41
CA LEU A 102 14.46 21.94 -21.11
C LEU A 102 15.97 21.81 -21.28
N ALA A 103 16.70 22.90 -21.52
CA ALA A 103 18.17 22.86 -21.56
C ALA A 103 18.74 22.45 -20.19
N SER A 104 18.19 22.98 -19.10
CA SER A 104 18.61 22.61 -17.74
C SER A 104 18.27 21.14 -17.44
N ALA A 105 17.05 20.69 -17.76
CA ALA A 105 16.64 19.30 -17.60
C ALA A 105 17.47 18.33 -18.44
N GLN A 106 17.83 18.68 -19.68
CA GLN A 106 18.71 17.88 -20.53
C GLN A 106 20.14 17.81 -19.99
N THR A 107 20.65 18.89 -19.40
CA THR A 107 21.95 18.87 -18.71
C THR A 107 21.92 17.91 -17.52
N LEU A 108 20.85 17.96 -16.71
CA LEU A 108 20.65 17.03 -15.59
C LEU A 108 20.53 15.58 -16.08
N ALA A 109 19.74 15.34 -17.12
CA ALA A 109 19.60 14.03 -17.75
C ALA A 109 20.97 13.48 -18.19
N ARG A 110 21.78 14.26 -18.92
CA ARG A 110 23.13 13.82 -19.35
C ARG A 110 24.08 13.60 -18.19
N TRP A 111 24.00 14.41 -17.14
CA TRP A 111 24.83 14.27 -15.96
C TRP A 111 24.49 13.01 -15.15
N ASN A 112 23.24 12.55 -15.26
CA ASN A 112 22.70 11.45 -14.47
C ASN A 112 22.29 10.21 -15.27
N ASP A 113 22.87 10.04 -16.46
CA ASP A 113 22.58 8.93 -17.38
C ASP A 113 21.08 8.70 -17.60
N GLY A 114 20.33 9.79 -17.72
CA GLY A 114 18.89 9.83 -17.79
C GLY A 114 18.34 10.42 -19.09
N VAL A 115 17.03 10.61 -19.13
CA VAL A 115 16.30 11.14 -20.28
C VAL A 115 15.19 12.10 -19.88
N VAL A 116 14.90 13.05 -20.76
CA VAL A 116 13.71 13.91 -20.63
C VAL A 116 12.65 13.39 -21.58
N ALA A 117 11.47 13.08 -21.06
CA ALA A 117 10.33 12.63 -21.84
C ALA A 117 9.22 13.69 -21.82
N LEU A 118 8.54 13.86 -22.95
CA LEU A 118 7.28 14.58 -23.03
C LEU A 118 6.16 13.54 -23.12
N PHE A 119 5.35 13.44 -22.07
CA PHE A 119 4.41 12.35 -21.86
C PHE A 119 3.43 12.17 -23.04
N PHE A 120 2.71 13.24 -23.40
CA PHE A 120 1.68 13.17 -24.44
C PHE A 120 2.24 13.04 -25.86
N GLU A 121 3.40 13.63 -26.15
CA GLU A 121 4.01 13.61 -27.50
C GLU A 121 5.04 12.49 -27.68
N ARG A 122 5.36 11.76 -26.61
CA ARG A 122 6.31 10.61 -26.59
C ARG A 122 7.70 10.97 -27.12
N VAL A 123 8.13 12.20 -26.87
CA VAL A 123 9.44 12.68 -27.29
C VAL A 123 10.45 12.42 -26.18
N VAL A 124 11.31 11.42 -26.39
CA VAL A 124 12.43 11.12 -25.49
C VAL A 124 13.69 11.82 -26.00
N ARG A 125 14.29 12.65 -25.15
CA ARG A 125 15.53 13.39 -25.43
C ARG A 125 16.66 12.86 -24.55
N PRO A 126 17.89 12.71 -25.08
CA PRO A 126 18.40 13.28 -26.33
C PRO A 126 18.22 12.43 -27.61
N GLN A 127 17.67 11.23 -27.52
CA GLN A 127 17.81 10.22 -28.59
C GLN A 127 16.80 10.32 -29.74
N GLY A 128 15.70 11.09 -29.63
CA GLY A 128 14.91 11.53 -30.79
C GLY A 128 14.36 10.39 -31.66
N ALA A 129 13.97 9.26 -31.07
CA ALA A 129 13.31 8.21 -31.81
C ALA A 129 11.90 8.66 -32.27
N PRO A 130 11.41 8.15 -33.41
CA PRO A 130 10.03 8.41 -33.83
C PRO A 130 9.04 7.82 -32.80
N PRO A 131 7.90 8.47 -32.56
CA PRO A 131 6.89 7.98 -31.63
C PRO A 131 6.40 6.59 -32.07
N ALA A 132 6.28 5.66 -31.12
CA ALA A 132 5.71 4.34 -31.40
C ALA A 132 4.25 4.49 -31.87
N LEU A 133 3.94 3.88 -33.01
CA LEU A 133 2.68 4.02 -33.74
C LEU A 133 1.46 3.40 -33.04
N ASP A 134 1.68 2.48 -32.08
CA ASP A 134 0.60 1.62 -31.55
C ASP A 134 0.23 1.87 -30.07
N PHE A 135 0.86 2.81 -29.35
CA PHE A 135 0.47 3.09 -27.96
C PHE A 135 -0.85 3.88 -27.91
N ASN A 136 -1.86 3.38 -27.21
CA ASN A 136 -3.19 3.98 -27.09
C ASN A 136 -3.40 4.56 -25.67
N PRO A 137 -3.53 5.89 -25.51
CA PRO A 137 -3.70 6.53 -24.21
C PRO A 137 -5.06 6.27 -23.54
N ASP A 138 -6.02 5.68 -24.24
CA ASP A 138 -7.33 5.34 -23.70
C ASP A 138 -7.39 3.89 -23.17
N VAL A 139 -6.29 3.13 -23.25
CA VAL A 139 -6.15 1.79 -22.61
C VAL A 139 -5.88 1.89 -21.10
N TYR A 140 -5.62 3.12 -20.63
CA TYR A 140 -5.24 3.54 -19.27
C TYR A 140 -6.22 3.17 -18.14
N GLU A 141 -7.34 2.51 -18.41
CA GLU A 141 -8.24 1.99 -17.36
C GLU A 141 -8.49 0.47 -17.48
N LYS A 142 -8.05 -0.19 -18.56
CA LYS A 142 -8.43 -1.57 -18.87
C LYS A 142 -7.32 -2.61 -18.77
N GLU A 143 -6.05 -2.20 -18.79
CA GLU A 143 -4.90 -3.13 -18.83
C GLU A 143 -3.91 -2.92 -17.65
N TRP A 144 -4.33 -2.26 -16.57
CA TRP A 144 -3.59 -2.23 -15.28
C TRP A 144 -3.45 -3.60 -14.60
N GLU A 145 -4.22 -4.57 -15.08
CA GLU A 145 -4.35 -5.90 -14.53
C GLU A 145 -3.55 -6.85 -15.43
N ARG A 146 -2.67 -7.69 -14.86
CA ARG A 146 -2.36 -8.99 -15.48
C ARG A 146 -3.66 -9.80 -15.39
N LEU A 147 -4.59 -9.53 -16.31
CA LEU A 147 -5.99 -9.99 -16.35
C LEU A 147 -6.20 -11.52 -16.41
N ASP A 148 -5.13 -12.30 -16.28
CA ASP A 148 -5.12 -13.67 -16.79
C ASP A 148 -5.33 -14.71 -15.68
N ALA A 149 -5.31 -14.34 -14.39
CA ALA A 149 -5.59 -15.27 -13.29
C ALA A 149 -6.30 -14.61 -12.10
N ASP A 150 -7.55 -15.01 -11.87
CA ASP A 150 -8.21 -14.78 -10.59
C ASP A 150 -7.52 -15.65 -9.53
N VAL A 151 -6.97 -14.99 -8.52
CA VAL A 151 -6.29 -15.60 -7.37
C VAL A 151 -7.21 -15.58 -6.16
N GLN A 152 -7.14 -16.65 -5.37
CA GLN A 152 -7.78 -16.71 -4.08
C GLN A 152 -6.77 -16.38 -2.99
N VAL A 153 -7.16 -15.53 -2.05
CA VAL A 153 -6.28 -15.09 -0.95
C VAL A 153 -6.88 -15.40 0.41
N VAL A 154 -6.01 -15.52 1.42
CA VAL A 154 -6.36 -15.28 2.81
C VAL A 154 -5.97 -13.86 3.16
N GLU A 155 -6.95 -13.04 3.51
CA GLU A 155 -6.70 -11.74 4.11
C GLU A 155 -6.85 -11.83 5.61
N MET A 156 -5.83 -11.40 6.33
CA MET A 156 -5.85 -11.31 7.79
C MET A 156 -5.95 -9.86 8.21
N ARG A 157 -6.80 -9.59 9.20
CA ARG A 157 -7.04 -8.25 9.74
C ARG A 157 -6.92 -8.27 11.25
N ALA A 158 -6.19 -7.32 11.82
CA ALA A 158 -6.09 -7.09 13.25
C ALA A 158 -6.52 -5.67 13.60
N TYR A 159 -7.29 -5.54 14.68
CA TYR A 159 -7.82 -4.29 15.20
C TYR A 159 -7.14 -4.00 16.53
N VAL A 160 -6.51 -2.84 16.62
CA VAL A 160 -5.60 -2.53 17.72
C VAL A 160 -5.82 -1.11 18.17
N ARG A 161 -5.70 -0.88 19.48
CA ARG A 161 -5.66 0.46 20.05
C ARG A 161 -4.26 1.04 19.98
N GLU A 162 -4.18 2.29 19.55
CA GLU A 162 -2.98 3.13 19.58
C GLU A 162 -2.37 3.18 20.99
N SER A 163 -3.24 3.23 22.02
CA SER A 163 -2.81 3.20 23.43
C SER A 163 -2.16 1.88 23.89
N VAL A 164 -2.37 0.78 23.16
CA VAL A 164 -1.82 -0.55 23.47
C VAL A 164 -0.51 -0.78 22.72
N CYS A 165 -0.46 -0.38 21.45
CA CYS A 165 0.73 -0.52 20.62
C CYS A 165 0.91 0.72 19.72
N PRO A 166 1.78 1.68 20.10
CA PRO A 166 2.03 2.88 19.30
C PRO A 166 2.98 2.63 18.11
N ASP A 167 3.72 1.51 18.10
CA ASP A 167 4.73 1.18 17.08
C ASP A 167 4.34 -0.12 16.35
N PRO A 168 3.28 -0.11 15.50
CA PRO A 168 2.73 -1.32 14.92
C PRO A 168 3.64 -2.01 13.89
N VAL A 169 4.37 -1.28 13.04
CA VAL A 169 5.34 -1.85 12.10
C VAL A 169 6.42 -2.58 12.89
N LYS A 170 6.96 -1.94 13.92
CA LYS A 170 7.94 -2.58 14.81
C LYS A 170 7.40 -3.85 15.48
N ALA A 171 6.16 -3.85 15.93
CA ALA A 171 5.54 -5.02 16.55
C ALA A 171 5.33 -6.17 15.55
N TRP A 172 4.82 -5.86 14.36
CA TRP A 172 4.61 -6.83 13.30
C TRP A 172 5.94 -7.41 12.80
N MET A 173 6.99 -6.59 12.65
CA MET A 173 8.33 -7.06 12.28
C MET A 173 8.91 -8.05 13.31
N ARG A 174 8.68 -7.83 14.62
CA ARG A 174 9.09 -8.80 15.66
C ARG A 174 8.36 -10.13 15.52
N ALA A 175 7.08 -10.11 15.17
CA ALA A 175 6.29 -11.33 14.98
C ALA A 175 6.78 -12.12 13.76
N ILE A 176 6.95 -11.47 12.60
CA ILE A 176 7.38 -12.16 11.39
C ILE A 176 8.82 -12.69 11.50
N TRP A 177 9.74 -11.94 12.12
CA TRP A 177 11.10 -12.42 12.37
C TRP A 177 11.14 -13.66 13.27
N ARG A 178 10.18 -13.79 14.20
CA ARG A 178 10.08 -14.93 15.11
C ARG A 178 9.51 -16.17 14.42
N VAL A 179 8.44 -16.00 13.63
CA VAL A 179 7.68 -17.11 13.06
C VAL A 179 8.19 -17.52 11.69
N ALA A 180 8.37 -16.56 10.79
CA ALA A 180 8.68 -16.79 9.38
C ALA A 180 9.64 -15.71 8.84
N PRO A 181 10.90 -15.65 9.31
CA PRO A 181 11.84 -14.59 8.92
C PRO A 181 12.13 -14.55 7.41
N HIS A 182 11.92 -15.65 6.70
CA HIS A 182 12.09 -15.75 5.25
C HIS A 182 10.94 -15.10 4.46
N TRP A 183 9.83 -14.73 5.12
CA TRP A 183 8.73 -13.94 4.57
C TRP A 183 8.82 -12.46 4.96
N SER A 184 9.90 -12.05 5.62
CA SER A 184 10.03 -10.67 6.10
C SER A 184 10.02 -9.68 4.95
N PRO A 185 9.27 -8.57 5.04
CA PRO A 185 9.31 -7.52 4.06
C PRO A 185 10.69 -6.89 4.01
N THR A 186 11.04 -6.46 2.82
CA THR A 186 12.34 -5.86 2.49
C THR A 186 12.21 -4.40 2.14
N GLU A 187 10.99 -3.91 1.92
CA GLU A 187 10.71 -2.54 1.52
C GLU A 187 9.46 -1.99 2.22
N TYR A 188 9.33 -0.67 2.26
CA TYR A 188 8.15 0.03 2.73
C TYR A 188 7.82 1.24 1.85
N THR A 189 6.57 1.68 1.87
CA THR A 189 6.12 2.82 1.06
C THR A 189 6.69 4.15 1.58
N GLY A 190 7.54 4.76 0.76
CA GLY A 190 7.98 6.14 0.89
C GLY A 190 6.94 7.14 0.37
N GLN A 191 7.33 8.40 0.22
CA GLN A 191 6.54 9.49 -0.33
C GLN A 191 6.39 9.36 -1.85
N ALA A 192 7.45 8.96 -2.56
CA ALA A 192 7.42 8.85 -4.02
C ALA A 192 7.80 7.45 -4.53
N ARG A 193 8.39 6.59 -3.70
CA ARG A 193 8.89 5.27 -4.10
C ARG A 193 8.93 4.29 -2.94
N MET A 194 9.10 3.00 -3.23
CA MET A 194 9.42 2.01 -2.22
C MET A 194 10.85 2.25 -1.68
N LEU A 195 11.01 2.13 -0.37
CA LEU A 195 12.26 2.35 0.33
C LEU A 195 12.73 1.09 1.05
N PRO A 196 14.04 0.82 1.15
CA PRO A 196 14.56 -0.34 1.86
C PRO A 196 14.12 -0.38 3.34
N LEU A 197 13.56 -1.52 3.74
CA LEU A 197 13.19 -1.81 5.12
C LEU A 197 14.32 -2.57 5.82
N SER A 198 14.70 -2.08 6.99
CA SER A 198 15.77 -2.59 7.84
C SER A 198 15.48 -2.23 9.29
N GLU A 199 16.22 -2.82 10.25
CA GLU A 199 16.11 -2.44 11.66
C GLU A 199 16.23 -0.92 11.89
N THR A 200 17.05 -0.24 11.09
CA THR A 200 17.28 1.20 11.20
C THR A 200 16.21 2.06 10.55
N THR A 201 15.36 1.49 9.68
CA THR A 201 14.32 2.22 8.94
C THR A 201 12.89 1.88 9.39
N ILE A 202 12.72 0.92 10.32
CA ILE A 202 11.41 0.56 10.88
C ILE A 202 10.69 1.75 11.52
N GLU A 203 11.39 2.58 12.30
CA GLU A 203 10.79 3.75 12.94
C GLU A 203 10.30 4.77 11.90
N ALA A 204 11.08 4.99 10.84
CA ALA A 204 10.67 5.84 9.73
C ALA A 204 9.44 5.26 8.99
N ALA A 205 9.37 3.93 8.81
CA ALA A 205 8.20 3.28 8.24
C ALA A 205 6.96 3.43 9.15
N ASP A 206 7.11 3.27 10.47
CA ASP A 206 6.04 3.50 11.44
C ASP A 206 5.51 4.94 11.36
N ASP A 207 6.38 5.95 11.24
CA ASP A 207 5.97 7.36 11.14
C ASP A 207 5.16 7.67 9.87
N ARG A 208 5.41 6.94 8.77
CA ARG A 208 4.72 7.15 7.48
C ARG A 208 3.22 6.85 7.55
N ARG A 209 2.75 6.04 8.50
CA ARG A 209 1.34 5.65 8.63
C ARG A 209 0.36 6.82 8.81
N TYR A 210 0.87 8.00 9.21
CA TYR A 210 0.08 9.20 9.45
C TYR A 210 0.12 10.23 8.32
N VAL A 211 0.94 10.00 7.30
CA VAL A 211 1.19 11.01 6.27
C VAL A 211 0.17 10.94 5.15
N ASP A 212 -0.25 9.72 4.78
CA ASP A 212 -1.16 9.47 3.66
C ASP A 212 -2.45 8.77 4.10
N ASP A 213 -3.55 9.04 3.40
CA ASP A 213 -4.88 8.48 3.69
C ASP A 213 -4.94 6.95 3.56
N VAL A 214 -3.92 6.34 2.95
CA VAL A 214 -3.82 4.90 2.66
C VAL A 214 -2.91 4.15 3.64
N GLY A 215 -2.24 4.85 4.56
CA GLY A 215 -1.32 4.25 5.53
C GLY A 215 0.06 3.91 4.93
N VAL A 216 0.80 3.03 5.60
CA VAL A 216 2.09 2.50 5.13
C VAL A 216 1.95 1.04 4.72
N PHE A 217 2.56 0.68 3.59
CA PHE A 217 2.68 -0.70 3.13
C PHE A 217 4.10 -1.20 3.35
N LEU A 218 4.23 -2.44 3.76
CA LEU A 218 5.48 -3.20 3.78
C LEU A 218 5.37 -4.27 2.71
N THR A 219 6.36 -4.36 1.82
CA THR A 219 6.36 -5.34 0.73
C THR A 219 7.50 -6.32 0.88
N GLY A 220 7.25 -7.56 0.47
CA GLY A 220 8.13 -8.68 0.77
C GLY A 220 7.98 -9.87 -0.15
N PRO A 221 8.80 -10.91 0.08
CA PRO A 221 8.67 -12.15 -0.65
C PRO A 221 7.36 -12.85 -0.31
N ALA A 222 6.86 -13.64 -1.27
CA ALA A 222 5.74 -14.55 -1.07
C ALA A 222 5.91 -15.43 0.19
N PRO A 223 4.82 -15.80 0.87
CA PRO A 223 3.44 -15.62 0.44
C PRO A 223 2.78 -14.32 0.88
N ILE A 224 3.42 -13.54 1.76
CA ILE A 224 2.89 -12.25 2.22
C ILE A 224 3.55 -11.16 1.38
N SER A 225 2.93 -10.85 0.24
CA SER A 225 3.40 -9.80 -0.66
C SER A 225 3.31 -8.44 0.00
N THR A 226 2.21 -8.18 0.73
CA THR A 226 1.94 -6.88 1.33
C THR A 226 1.34 -7.01 2.73
N ALA A 227 1.88 -6.22 3.65
CA ALA A 227 1.27 -5.90 4.94
C ALA A 227 1.01 -4.40 5.02
N THR A 228 -0.18 -4.00 5.41
CA THR A 228 -0.63 -2.61 5.39
C THR A 228 -1.09 -2.18 6.77
N PHE A 229 -0.73 -0.94 7.13
CA PHE A 229 -0.96 -0.35 8.43
C PHE A 229 -1.73 0.95 8.24
N PHE A 230 -3.00 0.94 8.59
CA PHE A 230 -3.93 2.06 8.40
C PHE A 230 -4.42 2.54 9.75
N GLY A 231 -4.30 3.84 9.98
CA GLY A 231 -4.90 4.50 11.13
C GLY A 231 -5.32 5.91 10.73
N LEU A 232 -6.48 6.35 11.21
CA LEU A 232 -6.80 7.77 11.18
C LEU A 232 -6.05 8.45 12.31
N LYS A 233 -5.39 9.57 12.00
CA LYS A 233 -4.68 10.38 13.01
C LYS A 233 -5.58 10.76 14.19
N GLU A 234 -6.87 10.91 13.95
CA GLU A 234 -7.89 11.21 14.95
C GLU A 234 -9.06 10.20 14.87
N ASP A 235 -8.78 8.90 15.03
CA ASP A 235 -9.84 7.92 15.26
C ASP A 235 -10.54 8.18 16.62
N PRO A 236 -11.87 8.27 16.70
CA PRO A 236 -12.60 8.56 17.94
C PRO A 236 -12.36 7.57 19.08
N HIS A 237 -11.94 6.35 18.75
CA HIS A 237 -11.68 5.27 19.69
C HIS A 237 -10.17 4.98 19.82
N GLY A 238 -9.32 5.75 19.13
CA GLY A 238 -7.88 5.53 19.07
C GLY A 238 -7.53 4.17 18.49
N MET A 239 -8.32 3.66 17.54
CA MET A 239 -8.10 2.39 16.87
C MET A 239 -7.32 2.59 15.55
N TYR A 240 -6.48 1.61 15.25
CA TYR A 240 -5.92 1.40 13.93
C TYR A 240 -6.10 -0.06 13.52
N MET A 241 -5.87 -0.34 12.25
CA MET A 241 -5.98 -1.65 11.67
C MET A 241 -4.67 -2.06 11.01
N VAL A 242 -4.37 -3.35 11.07
CA VAL A 242 -3.26 -3.96 10.33
C VAL A 242 -3.84 -5.07 9.48
N GLU A 243 -3.55 -5.05 8.19
CA GLU A 243 -3.94 -6.11 7.27
C GLU A 243 -2.71 -6.72 6.62
N TRP A 244 -2.79 -8.00 6.30
CA TRP A 244 -1.81 -8.62 5.44
C TRP A 244 -2.48 -9.74 4.65
N VAL A 245 -1.98 -9.97 3.45
CA VAL A 245 -2.62 -10.85 2.48
C VAL A 245 -1.63 -11.93 2.09
N ALA A 246 -2.12 -13.16 2.03
CA ALA A 246 -1.39 -14.28 1.49
C ALA A 246 -2.19 -14.98 0.39
N GLU A 247 -1.57 -15.23 -0.75
CA GLU A 247 -2.16 -16.09 -1.77
C GLU A 247 -2.34 -17.51 -1.24
N LEU A 248 -3.50 -18.12 -1.44
CA LEU A 248 -3.78 -19.48 -0.96
C LEU A 248 -3.09 -20.58 -1.79
N ALA A 249 -2.98 -20.39 -3.10
CA ALA A 249 -2.38 -21.33 -4.03
C ALA A 249 -1.04 -20.78 -4.51
N PRO A 250 0.08 -21.04 -3.82
CA PRO A 250 0.62 -22.40 -3.78
C PRO A 250 1.02 -22.89 -2.38
N LEU A 251 0.34 -22.45 -1.32
CA LEU A 251 0.77 -22.71 0.06
C LEU A 251 0.79 -24.22 0.39
N SER A 252 1.92 -24.67 0.93
CA SER A 252 1.99 -26.02 1.51
C SER A 252 1.23 -26.07 2.85
N PRO A 253 0.86 -27.26 3.34
CA PRO A 253 0.28 -27.39 4.69
C PRO A 253 1.18 -26.80 5.79
N GLY A 254 2.51 -26.83 5.61
CA GLY A 254 3.45 -26.22 6.55
C GLY A 254 3.38 -24.70 6.53
N ASP A 255 3.23 -24.10 5.33
CA ASP A 255 3.08 -22.65 5.19
C ASP A 255 1.73 -22.17 5.74
N LEU A 256 0.67 -22.97 5.59
CA LEU A 256 -0.64 -22.66 6.21
C LEU A 256 -0.56 -22.68 7.75
N ASP A 257 0.18 -23.63 8.32
CA ASP A 257 0.40 -23.67 9.77
C ASP A 257 1.27 -22.48 10.21
N LEU A 258 2.32 -22.11 9.47
CA LEU A 258 3.12 -20.91 9.73
C LEU A 258 2.31 -19.60 9.61
N LEU A 259 1.43 -19.49 8.62
CA LEU A 259 0.57 -18.32 8.44
C LEU A 259 -0.41 -18.16 9.61
N HIS A 260 -0.97 -19.27 10.09
CA HIS A 260 -1.78 -19.27 11.30
C HIS A 260 -0.95 -18.88 12.53
N GLU A 261 0.24 -19.44 12.74
CA GLU A 261 1.13 -19.02 13.84
C GLU A 261 1.49 -17.53 13.75
N LEU A 262 1.73 -17.01 12.55
CA LEU A 262 2.04 -15.60 12.35
C LEU A 262 0.86 -14.70 12.74
N LEU A 263 -0.38 -15.07 12.37
CA LEU A 263 -1.57 -14.35 12.82
C LEU A 263 -1.59 -14.23 14.35
N LEU A 264 -1.32 -15.33 15.05
CA LEU A 264 -1.39 -15.39 16.50
C LEU A 264 -0.28 -14.57 17.15
N GLU A 265 0.96 -14.73 16.66
CA GLU A 265 2.12 -13.99 17.15
C GLU A 265 2.01 -12.49 16.87
N ALA A 266 1.56 -12.10 15.66
CA ALA A 266 1.34 -10.71 15.31
C ALA A 266 0.28 -10.07 16.21
N CYS A 267 -0.83 -10.77 16.48
CA CYS A 267 -1.87 -10.29 17.40
C CYS A 267 -1.35 -10.13 18.83
N ASP A 268 -0.51 -11.05 19.32
CA ASP A 268 0.08 -10.95 20.66
C ASP A 268 1.12 -9.82 20.76
N GLU A 269 1.94 -9.59 19.72
CA GLU A 269 2.90 -8.48 19.68
C GLU A 269 2.21 -7.11 19.56
N LEU A 270 1.16 -7.02 18.73
CA LEU A 270 0.33 -5.83 18.58
C LEU A 270 -0.57 -5.59 19.80
N GLY A 271 -0.89 -6.63 20.56
CA GLY A 271 -1.93 -6.55 21.58
C GLY A 271 -3.31 -6.31 20.95
N ALA A 272 -3.61 -6.99 19.85
CA ALA A 272 -4.86 -6.85 19.13
C ALA A 272 -6.07 -7.15 20.05
N ASP A 273 -7.10 -6.32 19.93
CA ASP A 273 -8.35 -6.56 20.64
C ASP A 273 -9.14 -7.69 19.94
N LEU A 274 -9.04 -7.75 18.61
CA LEU A 274 -9.63 -8.75 17.73
C LEU A 274 -8.77 -8.92 16.47
N ALA A 275 -8.76 -10.13 15.92
CA ALA A 275 -8.30 -10.35 14.55
C ALA A 275 -9.00 -11.55 13.91
N TRP A 276 -8.96 -11.63 12.59
CA TRP A 276 -9.44 -12.81 11.86
C TRP A 276 -8.80 -12.93 10.50
N ALA A 277 -8.97 -14.10 9.89
CA ALA A 277 -8.57 -14.40 8.53
C ALA A 277 -9.81 -14.71 7.68
N GLN A 278 -9.95 -14.10 6.50
CA GLN A 278 -11.05 -14.34 5.56
C GLN A 278 -10.50 -14.82 4.21
N VAL A 279 -11.21 -15.76 3.57
CA VAL A 279 -10.88 -16.18 2.20
C VAL A 279 -11.68 -15.35 1.20
N LEU A 280 -10.98 -14.79 0.21
CA LEU A 280 -11.55 -13.88 -0.79
C LEU A 280 -11.15 -14.29 -2.20
N ASP A 281 -12.09 -14.15 -3.15
CA ASP A 281 -11.86 -14.39 -4.58
C ASP A 281 -11.75 -13.08 -5.39
N GLY A 282 -11.27 -13.20 -6.63
CA GLY A 282 -11.22 -12.09 -7.59
C GLY A 282 -10.05 -11.13 -7.38
N TRP A 283 -9.05 -11.57 -6.61
CA TRP A 283 -7.77 -10.88 -6.46
C TRP A 283 -6.86 -11.24 -7.64
N GLN A 284 -5.83 -10.43 -7.87
CA GLN A 284 -4.96 -10.56 -9.04
C GLN A 284 -3.53 -10.15 -8.68
N TYR A 285 -2.59 -10.47 -9.57
CA TYR A 285 -1.23 -9.94 -9.48
C TYR A 285 -1.13 -8.54 -10.10
N SER A 286 -0.47 -7.65 -9.39
CA SER A 286 0.01 -6.38 -9.92
C SER A 286 1.07 -6.61 -11.00
N TYR A 287 1.43 -5.55 -11.71
CA TYR A 287 2.58 -5.57 -12.62
C TYR A 287 3.87 -6.03 -11.91
N ASP A 288 4.08 -5.52 -10.69
CA ASP A 288 5.23 -5.83 -9.83
C ASP A 288 5.17 -7.22 -9.19
N GLY A 289 4.05 -7.94 -9.39
CA GLY A 289 3.84 -9.32 -8.90
C GLY A 289 3.24 -9.41 -7.50
N ASP A 290 2.90 -8.28 -6.88
CA ASP A 290 2.17 -8.23 -5.62
C ASP A 290 0.71 -8.67 -5.81
N VAL A 291 0.08 -9.13 -4.74
CA VAL A 291 -1.31 -9.57 -4.81
C VAL A 291 -2.22 -8.43 -4.35
N MET A 292 -3.13 -8.00 -5.22
CA MET A 292 -4.01 -6.85 -5.01
C MET A 292 -5.48 -7.16 -5.35
N PRO A 293 -6.44 -6.44 -4.75
CA PRO A 293 -7.84 -6.61 -5.09
C PRO A 293 -8.13 -6.11 -6.52
N GLY A 294 -8.67 -6.97 -7.37
CA GLY A 294 -9.13 -6.60 -8.71
C GLY A 294 -10.28 -5.58 -8.67
N TYR A 295 -10.18 -4.53 -9.48
CA TYR A 295 -10.90 -3.26 -9.30
C TYR A 295 -12.43 -3.38 -9.32
N PHE A 296 -12.96 -4.38 -10.05
CA PHE A 296 -14.41 -4.56 -10.26
C PHE A 296 -14.97 -5.86 -9.72
N ARG A 297 -14.11 -6.84 -9.38
CA ARG A 297 -14.53 -8.22 -9.13
C ARG A 297 -14.05 -8.78 -7.80
N ALA A 298 -13.04 -8.17 -7.18
CA ALA A 298 -12.55 -8.66 -5.90
C ALA A 298 -13.64 -8.57 -4.84
N GLU A 299 -13.82 -9.69 -4.14
CA GLU A 299 -14.58 -9.69 -2.91
C GLU A 299 -13.90 -8.78 -1.91
N GLN A 300 -14.67 -7.85 -1.37
CA GLN A 300 -14.20 -6.98 -0.30
C GLN A 300 -14.33 -7.71 1.03
N PRO A 301 -13.40 -7.50 1.95
CA PRO A 301 -13.39 -8.22 3.21
C PRO A 301 -14.46 -7.60 4.11
N GLN A 302 -14.90 -8.34 5.12
CA GLN A 302 -15.82 -7.79 6.10
C GLN A 302 -15.16 -6.59 6.79
N SER A 303 -15.73 -5.40 6.56
CA SER A 303 -15.32 -4.18 7.25
C SER A 303 -16.03 -4.10 8.60
N LEU A 304 -15.26 -3.91 9.65
CA LEU A 304 -15.77 -3.38 10.91
C LEU A 304 -15.60 -1.88 11.01
N ALA A 305 -15.28 -1.16 9.94
CA ALA A 305 -15.31 0.29 9.93
C ALA A 305 -16.58 0.81 9.25
N ALA A 306 -17.18 1.85 9.83
CA ALA A 306 -18.28 2.60 9.22
C ALA A 306 -17.99 4.10 9.24
N ASP A 307 -18.16 4.78 8.11
CA ASP A 307 -17.83 6.18 7.88
C ASP A 307 -16.39 6.53 8.32
N GLY A 308 -15.47 5.59 8.12
CA GLY A 308 -14.05 5.70 8.51
C GLY A 308 -13.76 5.40 9.98
N VAL A 309 -14.77 5.22 10.84
CA VAL A 309 -14.61 4.89 12.25
C VAL A 309 -14.56 3.37 12.42
N ILE A 310 -13.49 2.86 13.04
CA ILE A 310 -13.38 1.45 13.38
C ILE A 310 -14.38 1.12 14.50
N LEU A 311 -15.35 0.27 14.17
CA LEU A 311 -16.31 -0.33 15.10
C LEU A 311 -15.68 -1.51 15.83
N SER A 312 -16.13 -1.76 17.06
CA SER A 312 -15.76 -2.97 17.81
C SER A 312 -16.87 -4.01 17.72
N GLY A 313 -16.56 -5.19 17.16
CA GLY A 313 -17.49 -6.32 17.02
C GLY A 313 -16.81 -7.55 16.40
N LEU A 314 -17.49 -8.70 16.38
CA LEU A 314 -17.04 -9.87 15.62
C LEU A 314 -17.57 -9.82 14.19
N PRO A 315 -16.90 -10.42 13.19
CA PRO A 315 -17.45 -10.50 11.83
C PRO A 315 -18.77 -11.29 11.84
N SER A 316 -19.76 -10.88 11.04
CA SER A 316 -21.07 -11.52 11.03
C SER A 316 -21.11 -12.85 10.30
N ILE A 317 -20.21 -13.04 9.34
CA ILE A 317 -20.01 -14.29 8.60
C ILE A 317 -18.84 -15.04 9.24
N PRO A 318 -18.97 -16.38 9.44
CA PRO A 318 -17.88 -17.22 9.91
C PRO A 318 -16.59 -17.03 9.12
N VAL A 319 -15.48 -17.06 9.85
CA VAL A 319 -14.12 -16.93 9.32
C VAL A 319 -13.28 -18.14 9.71
N PRO A 320 -12.37 -18.63 8.86
CA PRO A 320 -11.59 -19.83 9.14
C PRO A 320 -10.75 -19.70 10.40
N TRP A 321 -10.16 -18.53 10.66
CA TRP A 321 -9.33 -18.27 11.84
C TRP A 321 -9.77 -16.98 12.52
N CYS A 322 -9.75 -16.98 13.86
CA CYS A 322 -10.11 -15.83 14.67
C CYS A 322 -9.21 -15.75 15.91
N TYR A 323 -8.80 -14.54 16.27
CA TYR A 323 -8.11 -14.21 17.50
C TYR A 323 -8.99 -13.27 18.33
N LEU A 324 -9.15 -13.62 19.61
CA LEU A 324 -9.86 -12.83 20.59
C LEU A 324 -8.84 -12.28 21.58
N GLY A 325 -8.69 -10.95 21.64
CA GLY A 325 -7.88 -10.30 22.67
C GLY A 325 -8.42 -10.56 24.09
N PRO A 326 -7.72 -10.09 25.13
CA PRO A 326 -8.07 -10.37 26.52
C PRO A 326 -9.52 -10.01 26.86
N ASP A 327 -9.99 -8.87 26.35
CA ASP A 327 -11.33 -8.37 26.65
C ASP A 327 -12.43 -9.18 25.97
N TYR A 328 -12.25 -9.53 24.69
CA TYR A 328 -13.19 -10.42 23.99
C TYR A 328 -13.14 -11.86 24.55
N THR A 329 -11.98 -12.34 24.95
CA THR A 329 -11.83 -13.63 25.65
C THR A 329 -12.66 -13.64 26.94
N ARG A 330 -12.62 -12.56 27.74
CA ARG A 330 -13.44 -12.44 28.96
C ARG A 330 -14.92 -12.34 28.64
N LEU A 331 -15.29 -11.49 27.69
CA LEU A 331 -16.67 -11.25 27.27
C LEU A 331 -17.34 -12.54 26.77
N LEU A 332 -16.61 -13.33 25.97
CA LEU A 332 -17.12 -14.56 25.34
C LEU A 332 -16.83 -15.82 26.17
N SER A 333 -16.40 -15.69 27.42
CA SER A 333 -15.93 -16.82 28.23
C SER A 333 -16.96 -17.95 28.39
N ALA A 334 -18.25 -17.61 28.49
CA ALA A 334 -19.34 -18.59 28.52
C ALA A 334 -19.49 -19.39 27.20
N PHE A 335 -19.31 -18.72 26.06
CA PHE A 335 -19.29 -19.37 24.75
C PHE A 335 -18.03 -20.23 24.61
N LEU A 336 -16.86 -19.69 24.97
CA LEU A 336 -15.57 -20.39 24.91
C LEU A 336 -15.49 -21.62 25.83
N PHE A 337 -16.29 -21.66 26.89
CA PHE A 337 -16.41 -22.87 27.72
C PHE A 337 -17.18 -23.99 27.02
N ARG A 338 -17.99 -23.66 26.00
CA ARG A 338 -18.82 -24.58 25.23
C ARG A 338 -18.55 -24.44 23.73
N THR A 339 -17.29 -24.18 23.38
CA THR A 339 -16.85 -24.06 21.99
C THR A 339 -17.25 -25.31 21.21
N PRO A 340 -17.74 -25.16 19.96
CA PRO A 340 -18.05 -26.30 19.11
C PRO A 340 -16.86 -27.26 19.02
N PRO A 341 -17.07 -28.59 19.12
CA PRO A 341 -15.98 -29.57 19.22
C PRO A 341 -15.08 -29.64 17.98
N GLN A 342 -15.56 -29.14 16.85
CA GLN A 342 -14.81 -29.06 15.60
C GLN A 342 -13.91 -27.83 15.49
N TRP A 343 -14.02 -26.86 16.42
CA TRP A 343 -13.12 -25.71 16.45
C TRP A 343 -11.91 -26.06 17.33
N GLU A 344 -10.71 -25.78 16.84
CA GLU A 344 -9.52 -25.82 17.68
C GLU A 344 -9.45 -24.51 18.47
N GLN A 345 -9.33 -24.62 19.78
CA GLN A 345 -9.19 -23.47 20.68
C GLN A 345 -7.83 -23.53 21.36
N ARG A 346 -7.10 -22.41 21.33
CA ARG A 346 -5.76 -22.30 21.93
C ARG A 346 -5.60 -21.00 22.71
N PRO A 347 -5.16 -21.04 23.97
CA PRO A 347 -4.74 -19.82 24.67
C PRO A 347 -3.45 -19.27 24.02
N THR A 348 -3.34 -17.95 23.92
CA THR A 348 -2.13 -17.25 23.45
C THR A 348 -1.47 -16.51 24.61
N ALA A 349 -0.43 -15.72 24.36
CA ALA A 349 0.21 -14.93 25.42
C ALA A 349 -0.74 -13.86 25.99
N ARG A 350 -1.67 -13.34 25.19
CA ARG A 350 -2.61 -12.29 25.61
C ARG A 350 -4.09 -12.66 25.48
N GLY A 351 -4.46 -13.65 24.66
CA GLY A 351 -5.84 -13.89 24.27
C GLY A 351 -6.18 -15.36 24.01
N THR A 352 -7.18 -15.58 23.17
CA THR A 352 -7.63 -16.90 22.74
C THR A 352 -7.72 -16.94 21.23
N ALA A 353 -7.05 -17.90 20.61
CA ALA A 353 -7.16 -18.18 19.19
C ALA A 353 -8.13 -19.32 18.92
N LEU A 354 -8.85 -19.22 17.81
CA LEU A 354 -9.81 -20.19 17.32
C LEU A 354 -9.50 -20.51 15.86
N ARG A 355 -9.36 -21.81 15.57
CA ARG A 355 -9.18 -22.35 14.23
C ARG A 355 -10.40 -23.19 13.87
N LEU A 356 -11.24 -22.69 12.99
CA LEU A 356 -12.43 -23.40 12.50
C LEU A 356 -12.10 -24.36 11.36
N SER A 357 -11.07 -24.03 10.58
CA SER A 357 -10.59 -24.87 9.51
C SER A 357 -9.06 -24.85 9.42
N ARG A 358 -8.47 -26.03 9.22
CA ARG A 358 -7.02 -26.16 9.03
C ARG A 358 -6.58 -25.54 7.71
N VAL A 359 -7.33 -25.81 6.64
CA VAL A 359 -7.19 -25.18 5.33
C VAL A 359 -8.24 -24.08 5.25
N PRO A 360 -7.86 -22.79 5.14
CA PRO A 360 -8.82 -21.70 5.04
C PRO A 360 -9.83 -21.95 3.92
N VAL A 361 -11.11 -21.79 4.25
CA VAL A 361 -12.22 -21.86 3.29
C VAL A 361 -13.13 -20.67 3.53
N LYS A 362 -13.96 -20.36 2.53
CA LYS A 362 -14.96 -19.30 2.64
C LYS A 362 -15.97 -19.58 3.75
N GLY A 363 -16.56 -18.50 4.26
CA GLY A 363 -17.48 -18.55 5.41
C GLY A 363 -18.68 -19.47 5.19
N GLU A 364 -19.22 -19.54 3.97
CA GLU A 364 -20.34 -20.42 3.62
C GLU A 364 -20.02 -21.91 3.81
N ALA A 365 -18.73 -22.28 3.71
CA ALA A 365 -18.27 -23.66 3.86
C ALA A 365 -18.00 -24.05 5.33
N LEU A 366 -17.92 -23.09 6.25
CA LEU A 366 -17.67 -23.34 7.69
C LEU A 366 -18.93 -23.77 8.45
N GLY A 367 -20.09 -23.69 7.80
CA GLY A 367 -21.39 -24.04 8.36
C GLY A 367 -22.00 -22.91 9.21
N PRO A 368 -23.20 -23.13 9.77
CA PRO A 368 -23.99 -22.07 10.40
C PRO A 368 -23.60 -21.77 11.84
N THR A 369 -22.68 -22.54 12.43
CA THR A 369 -22.26 -22.34 13.82
C THR A 369 -21.28 -21.18 13.85
N TRP A 370 -21.63 -20.14 14.60
CA TRP A 370 -20.80 -18.95 14.76
C TRP A 370 -20.98 -18.35 16.16
N PHE A 371 -20.31 -17.24 16.43
CA PHE A 371 -20.53 -16.48 17.65
C PHE A 371 -21.99 -16.02 17.78
N PRO A 372 -22.47 -15.78 19.01
CA PRO A 372 -23.80 -15.24 19.22
C PRO A 372 -24.00 -13.93 18.46
N ALA A 373 -25.15 -13.78 17.80
CA ALA A 373 -25.42 -12.68 16.88
C ALA A 373 -25.36 -11.30 17.56
N GLU A 374 -25.58 -11.22 18.87
CA GLU A 374 -25.45 -10.02 19.68
C GLU A 374 -24.01 -9.54 19.91
N TYR A 375 -22.99 -10.26 19.42
CA TYR A 375 -21.59 -9.79 19.40
C TYR A 375 -21.07 -9.57 17.98
N CYS A 376 -21.86 -9.91 16.97
CA CYS A 376 -21.49 -9.80 15.57
C CYS A 376 -21.92 -8.46 14.98
N VAL A 377 -21.09 -7.93 14.08
CA VAL A 377 -21.30 -6.67 13.36
C VAL A 377 -21.13 -6.92 11.87
N SER A 378 -21.97 -6.27 11.07
CA SER A 378 -21.77 -6.13 9.63
C SER A 378 -21.98 -4.70 9.20
N VAL A 379 -21.07 -4.20 8.37
CA VAL A 379 -21.23 -2.93 7.69
C VAL A 379 -21.51 -3.24 6.22
N HIS A 380 -22.63 -2.73 5.71
CA HIS A 380 -22.99 -2.83 4.30
C HIS A 380 -22.97 -1.47 3.65
N ARG A 381 -22.20 -1.32 2.57
CA ARG A 381 -22.19 -0.11 1.75
C ARG A 381 -23.11 -0.28 0.55
N SER A 382 -24.10 0.58 0.46
CA SER A 382 -25.00 0.62 -0.69
C SER A 382 -24.27 1.13 -1.94
N ARG A 383 -24.87 0.88 -3.13
CA ARG A 383 -24.36 1.43 -4.40
C ARG A 383 -24.30 2.97 -4.44
N LYS A 384 -25.02 3.66 -3.54
CA LYS A 384 -24.99 5.13 -3.41
C LYS A 384 -23.89 5.62 -2.47
N GLY A 385 -23.12 4.71 -1.89
CA GLY A 385 -22.08 5.01 -0.92
C GLY A 385 -22.57 5.13 0.53
N GLU A 386 -23.88 5.06 0.78
CA GLU A 386 -24.46 5.06 2.13
C GLU A 386 -24.13 3.77 2.85
N GLU A 387 -23.58 3.86 4.06
CA GLU A 387 -23.24 2.72 4.91
C GLU A 387 -24.35 2.42 5.91
N THR A 388 -24.61 1.13 6.11
CA THR A 388 -25.59 0.64 7.09
C THR A 388 -24.89 -0.37 7.99
N VAL A 389 -24.89 -0.08 9.29
CA VAL A 389 -24.37 -0.97 10.32
C VAL A 389 -25.52 -1.82 10.86
N THR A 390 -25.34 -3.13 10.86
CA THR A 390 -26.25 -4.10 11.47
C THR A 390 -25.51 -4.97 12.48
N GLY A 391 -26.23 -5.40 13.52
CA GLY A 391 -25.64 -6.13 14.64
C GLY A 391 -25.31 -5.21 15.81
N ALA A 392 -24.55 -5.71 16.77
CA ALA A 392 -24.30 -4.99 18.01
C ALA A 392 -22.86 -4.49 18.06
N ALA A 393 -22.68 -3.16 18.13
CA ALA A 393 -21.40 -2.55 18.49
C ALA A 393 -21.18 -2.68 20.00
N VAL A 394 -21.05 -3.91 20.50
CA VAL A 394 -20.67 -4.14 21.90
C VAL A 394 -19.17 -4.04 21.99
N VAL A 395 -18.74 -2.87 22.42
CA VAL A 395 -17.37 -2.60 22.79
C VAL A 395 -17.15 -3.18 24.19
N PRO A 396 -16.16 -4.09 24.41
CA PRO A 396 -15.76 -4.46 25.75
C PRO A 396 -15.40 -3.21 26.55
N THR A 397 -15.58 -3.22 27.87
CA THR A 397 -15.11 -2.12 28.70
C THR A 397 -13.58 -2.15 28.73
N TRP A 398 -12.96 -1.39 27.84
CA TRP A 398 -11.53 -1.17 27.82
C TRP A 398 -11.13 -0.50 29.14
N THR A 399 -10.36 -1.20 29.97
CA THR A 399 -9.83 -0.66 31.23
C THR A 399 -8.34 -0.41 31.13
#